data_AF-A0AAV8DRF2-F1
#
_entry.id   AF-A0AAV8DRF2-F1
#
_cell.length_a   1.000
_cell.length_b   1.000
_cell.length_c   1.000
_cell.angle_alpha   90.00
_cell.angle_beta   90.00
_cell.angle_gamma   90.00
#
_symmetry.space_group_name_H-M   'P 1'
#
loop_
_entity.id
_entity.type
_entity.pdbx_description
1 polymer ?
#
loop_
_entity_poly.entity_id
_entity_poly.type
_entity_poly.pdbx_seq_one_letter_code
_entity_poly.pdbx_strand_id
1 'polypeptide(L)' 'MTFDNHFFKNLLRKKGLLHSDQELLTDIYTASLVKFYSGNTAAFFTDFAAAMIKMGDLRPLTGREGEIRINCRSKN' A
#
# COMPACT_ATOMS: atom_id res chain seq x y z
N MET A 1 -9.28 -12.97 8.60
CA MET A 1 -8.46 -11.77 8.31
C MET A 1 -9.11 -11.08 7.13
N THR A 2 -9.42 -9.79 7.26
CA THR A 2 -10.16 -9.02 6.25
C THR A 2 -9.30 -7.85 5.81
N PHE A 3 -9.30 -7.53 4.53
CA PHE A 3 -8.64 -6.33 4.02
C PHE A 3 -9.59 -5.15 4.21
N ASP A 4 -9.29 -4.27 5.17
CA ASP A 4 -10.14 -3.15 5.57
C ASP A 4 -9.30 -1.97 6.13
N ASN A 5 -9.98 -0.92 6.61
CA ASN A 5 -9.33 0.24 7.20
C ASN A 5 -8.98 0.07 8.69
N HIS A 6 -9.13 -1.12 9.26
CA HIS A 6 -8.84 -1.37 10.67
C HIS A 6 -7.35 -1.21 10.99
N PHE A 7 -6.49 -1.33 9.96
CA PHE A 7 -5.09 -0.89 10.00
C PHE A 7 -4.96 0.54 10.55
N PHE A 8 -5.60 1.53 9.91
CA PHE A 8 -5.53 2.93 10.34
C PHE A 8 -6.18 3.16 11.72
N LYS A 9 -7.26 2.44 12.02
CA LYS A 9 -7.90 2.49 13.36
C LYS A 9 -6.94 1.98 14.45
N ASN A 10 -6.10 1.00 14.16
CA ASN A 10 -5.09 0.51 15.10
C ASN A 10 -3.99 1.54 15.33
N LEU A 11 -3.55 2.27 14.30
CA LEU A 11 -2.54 3.32 14.45
C LEU A 11 -3.00 4.42 15.42
N LEU A 12 -4.26 4.88 15.28
CA LEU A 12 -4.86 5.87 16.18
C LEU A 12 -4.95 5.38 17.65
N ARG A 13 -5.01 4.06 17.86
CA ARG A 13 -5.02 3.42 19.18
C ARG A 13 -3.61 3.08 19.69
N LYS A 14 -2.55 3.52 18.99
CA LYS A 14 -1.15 3.17 19.24
C LYS A 14 -0.91 1.65 19.25
N LYS A 15 -1.58 0.94 18.34
CA LYS A 15 -1.49 -0.51 18.13
C LYS A 15 -0.88 -0.87 16.77
N GLY A 16 -0.04 0.01 16.20
CA GLY A 16 0.83 -0.37 15.08
C GLY A 16 1.78 -1.48 15.53
N LEU A 17 1.99 -2.49 14.67
CA LEU A 17 2.83 -3.63 15.03
C LEU A 17 4.30 -3.30 14.78
N LEU A 18 4.59 -2.69 13.63
CA LEU A 18 5.92 -2.28 13.26
C LEU A 18 6.17 -0.84 13.71
N HIS A 19 7.43 -0.52 13.98
CA HIS A 19 7.84 0.87 14.24
C HIS A 19 7.40 1.80 13.10
N SER A 20 7.62 1.39 11.85
CA SER A 20 7.23 2.13 10.64
C SER A 20 5.72 2.39 10.54
N ASP A 21 4.88 1.52 11.11
CA ASP A 21 3.43 1.73 11.11
C ASP A 21 3.07 2.93 11.98
N GLN A 22 3.68 3.00 13.17
CA GLN A 22 3.39 4.03 14.15
C GLN A 22 4.00 5.39 13.78
N GLU A 23 5.08 5.38 12.97
CA GLU A 23 5.66 6.58 12.37
C GLU A 23 4.71 7.31 11.40
N LEU A 24 3.65 6.65 10.89
CA LEU A 24 2.63 7.34 10.09
C LEU A 24 1.83 8.41 10.87
N LEU A 25 2.03 8.52 12.19
CA LEU A 25 1.43 9.54 13.03
C LEU A 25 2.40 10.64 13.48
N THR A 26 3.69 10.58 13.08
CA THR A 26 4.71 11.56 13.50
C THR A 26 4.77 12.79 12.59
N ASP A 27 4.42 12.65 11.32
CA ASP A 27 4.26 13.76 10.38
C ASP A 27 2.80 14.22 10.25
N ILE A 28 2.58 15.53 10.10
CA ILE A 28 1.24 16.13 10.10
C ILE A 28 0.39 15.70 8.89
N TYR A 29 1.02 15.49 7.73
CA TYR A 29 0.32 15.12 6.50
C TYR A 29 -0.08 13.65 6.55
N THR A 30 0.83 12.77 6.93
CA THR A 30 0.54 11.34 7.08
C THR A 30 -0.46 11.08 8.20
N ALA A 31 -0.35 11.79 9.34
CA ALA A 31 -1.31 11.66 10.43
C ALA A 31 -2.73 12.08 10.02
N SER A 32 -2.86 13.11 9.19
CA SER A 32 -4.15 13.55 8.64
C SER A 32 -4.77 12.50 7.73
N LEU A 33 -3.97 11.84 6.88
CA LEU A 33 -4.42 10.73 6.05
C LEU A 33 -4.81 9.51 6.87
N VAL A 34 -4.05 9.16 7.92
CA VAL A 34 -4.41 8.07 8.83
C VAL A 34 -5.77 8.33 9.46
N LYS A 35 -6.02 9.55 9.95
CA LYS A 35 -7.33 9.94 10.51
C LYS A 35 -8.43 9.85 9.46
N PHE A 36 -8.19 10.35 8.25
CA PHE A 36 -9.16 10.31 7.16
C PHE A 36 -9.54 8.87 6.78
N TYR A 37 -8.56 8.01 6.50
CA TYR A 37 -8.82 6.62 6.13
C TYR A 37 -9.42 5.79 7.26
N SER A 38 -9.13 6.11 8.52
CA SER A 38 -9.76 5.42 9.67
C SER A 38 -11.29 5.62 9.73
N GLY A 39 -11.78 6.75 9.21
CA GLY A 39 -13.20 7.10 9.17
C GLY A 39 -13.86 6.86 7.81
N ASN A 40 -13.08 6.74 6.73
CA ASN A 40 -13.59 6.62 5.37
C ASN A 40 -12.96 5.43 4.62
N THR A 41 -13.58 4.26 4.75
CA THR A 41 -13.13 3.02 4.11
C THR A 41 -13.17 3.09 2.57
N ALA A 42 -14.16 3.78 1.99
CA ALA A 42 -14.31 3.88 0.54
C ALA A 42 -13.18 4.72 -0.09
N ALA A 43 -12.81 5.84 0.55
CA ALA A 43 -11.68 6.64 0.12
C ALA A 43 -10.37 5.85 0.22
N PHE A 44 -10.15 5.12 1.32
CA PHE A 44 -8.99 4.23 1.45
C PHE A 44 -8.90 3.26 0.27
N PHE A 45 -9.98 2.55 -0.07
CA PHE A 45 -9.92 1.58 -1.17
C PHE A 45 -9.71 2.24 -2.54
N THR A 46 -10.29 3.42 -2.76
CA THR A 46 -10.11 4.18 -4.00
C THR A 46 -8.64 4.55 -4.17
N ASP A 47 -8.04 5.14 -3.14
CA ASP A 47 -6.66 5.61 -3.19
C ASP A 47 -5.66 4.44 -3.16
N PHE A 48 -5.98 3.35 -2.45
CA PHE A 48 -5.20 2.11 -2.47
C PHE A 48 -5.15 1.50 -3.87
N ALA A 49 -6.28 1.41 -4.57
CA ALA A 49 -6.32 0.89 -5.93
C ALA A 49 -5.47 1.74 -6.89
N ALA A 50 -5.60 3.08 -6.81
CA ALA A 50 -4.79 4.00 -7.61
C ALA A 50 -3.28 3.85 -7.30
N ALA A 51 -2.92 3.72 -6.02
CA ALA A 51 -1.53 3.53 -5.59
C ALA A 51 -0.94 2.20 -6.11
N MET A 52 -1.73 1.12 -6.10
CA MET A 52 -1.29 -0.19 -6.60
C MET A 52 -1.10 -0.20 -8.12
N ILE A 53 -1.96 0.48 -8.88
CA ILE A 53 -1.77 0.68 -10.34
C ILE A 53 -0.45 1.43 -10.58
N LYS A 54 -0.27 2.57 -9.91
CA LYS A 54 0.96 3.38 -10.04
C LYS A 54 2.23 2.60 -9.67
N MET A 55 2.14 1.72 -8.67
CA MET A 55 3.24 0.84 -8.27
C MET A 55 3.54 -0.23 -9.34
N GLY A 56 2.50 -0.79 -9.96
CA GLY A 56 2.64 -1.76 -11.05
C GLY A 56 3.33 -1.19 -12.29
N ASP A 57 3.18 0.12 -12.52
CA ASP A 57 3.80 0.84 -13.64
C ASP A 57 5.25 1.27 -13.36
N LEU A 58 5.85 0.87 -12.23
CA LEU A 58 7.25 1.19 -11.92
C LEU A 58 8.21 0.40 -12.81
N ARG A 59 8.68 1.06 -13.87
CA ARG A 59 9.75 0.59 -14.78
C ARG A 59 9.54 -0.85 -15.30
N PRO A 60 8.37 -1.18 -15.89
CA PRO A 60 8.16 -2.48 -16.49
C PRO A 60 9.08 -2.68 -17.69
N LEU A 61 9.49 -3.93 -17.94
CA LEU A 61 10.06 -4.33 -19.22
C LEU A 61 8.91 -4.48 -20.22
N THR A 62 8.99 -3.77 -21.34
CA THR A 62 7.90 -3.70 -22.33
C THR A 62 8.37 -4.04 -23.75
N GLY A 63 7.43 -4.32 -24.65
CA GLY A 63 7.75 -4.62 -26.04
C GLY A 63 8.62 -5.88 -26.17
N ARG A 64 9.89 -5.70 -26.55
CA ARG A 64 10.87 -6.79 -26.72
C ARG A 64 11.93 -6.82 -25.61
N GLU A 65 11.76 -6.03 -24.55
CA GLU A 65 12.65 -6.03 -23.39
C GLU A 65 12.36 -7.26 -22.51
N GLY A 66 13.41 -8.00 -22.12
CA GLY A 66 13.28 -9.19 -21.28
C GLY A 66 12.85 -10.47 -22.02
N GLU A 67 12.12 -11.35 -21.33
CA GLU A 67 11.65 -12.63 -21.86
C GLU A 67 10.36 -13.08 -21.15
N ILE A 68 9.54 -13.88 -21.84
CA ILE A 68 8.43 -14.60 -21.22
C ILE A 68 8.98 -15.92 -20.67
N ARG A 69 9.12 -16.01 -19.35
CA ARG A 69 9.69 -17.21 -18.69
C ARG A 69 8.71 -18.37 -18.68
N ILE A 70 9.20 -19.57 -19.01
CA ILE A 70 8.44 -20.82 -18.88
C ILE A 70 8.37 -21.24 -17.40
N ASN A 71 9.44 -20.98 -16.65
CA ASN A 71 9.52 -21.21 -15.22
C ASN A 71 10.02 -19.94 -14.53
N CYS A 72 9.19 -19.28 -13.71
CA CYS A 72 9.54 -18.03 -13.03
C CYS A 72 10.82 -18.11 -12.18
N ARG A 73 11.23 -19.32 -11.75
CA ARG A 73 12.41 -19.56 -10.89
C ARG A 73 13.74 -19.53 -11.66
N SER A 74 13.73 -19.61 -12.99
CA SER A 74 14.93 -19.63 -13.83
C SER A 74 14.79 -18.66 -15.00
N LYS A 75 15.91 -18.21 -15.56
CA LYS A 75 15.92 -17.69 -16.93
C LYS A 75 15.68 -18.84 -17.91
N ASN A 76 15.13 -18.52 -19.08
CA ASN A 76 14.98 -19.52 -20.14
C ASN A 76 16.35 -19.97 -20.67
#